data_AF-A0A163ULB2-F1
#
_entry.id   AF-A0A163ULB2-F1
#
_cell.length_a   1.000
_cell.length_b   1.000
_cell.length_c   1.000
_cell.angle_alpha   90.00
_cell.angle_beta   90.00
_cell.angle_gamma   90.00
#
_symmetry.space_group_name_H-M   'P 1'
#
loop_
_entity.id
_entity.type
_entity.pdbx_description
1 polymer ?
#
loop_
_entity_poly.entity_id
_entity_poly.type
_entity_poly.pdbx_seq_one_letter_code
_entity_poly.pdbx_strand_id
1 'polypeptide(L)'
;MRPPVSPPGAGGRNSNEAFRKIEAPRMRADLYTAPFLFLLGAAFTYGGWTMDRLEIRQIHPASIPGLVPMLLGVALAIAAIVLFVQARNRQTAETAPEGTKDTTPGSLRDLAKAAALCCIYALGLVGNIPFGIATALFITCFVIAFEADPPKGRAHLIKVAVIAIALGILVAAAMSILFRYAFLVRLP
;
A
#
# COMPACT_ATOMS: atom_id res chain seq x y z
N MET A 1 46.08 13.57 33.18
CA MET A 1 44.65 13.91 33.38
C MET A 1 43.83 12.98 32.51
N ARG A 2 43.15 11.98 33.10
CA ARG A 2 42.15 11.17 32.37
C ARG A 2 40.83 11.95 32.34
N PRO A 3 40.08 11.94 31.23
CA PRO A 3 38.74 12.53 31.20
C PRO A 3 37.80 11.79 32.17
N PRO A 4 36.79 12.47 32.73
CA PRO A 4 35.85 11.87 33.67
C PRO A 4 35.07 10.73 32.99
N VAL A 5 35.09 9.56 33.63
CA VAL A 5 34.29 8.40 33.22
C VAL A 5 32.83 8.73 33.48
N SER A 6 32.01 8.78 32.43
CA SER A 6 30.57 8.99 32.55
C SER A 6 29.93 7.85 33.38
N PRO A 7 28.96 8.16 34.27
CA PRO A 7 28.34 7.14 35.11
C PRO A 7 27.60 6.09 34.25
N PRO A 8 27.77 4.79 34.54
CA PRO A 8 27.08 3.72 33.83
C PRO A 8 25.59 3.78 34.18
N GLY A 9 24.76 4.27 33.26
CA GLY A 9 23.29 4.25 33.41
C GLY A 9 22.54 5.46 32.88
N ALA A 10 23.21 6.58 32.56
CA ALA A 10 22.52 7.80 32.12
C ALA A 10 22.03 7.78 30.65
N GLY A 11 22.57 6.89 29.81
CA GLY A 11 22.23 6.81 28.39
C GLY A 11 20.98 5.98 28.06
N GLY A 12 20.62 4.99 28.89
CA GLY A 12 19.54 4.04 28.57
C GLY A 12 18.13 4.53 28.91
N ARG A 13 17.98 5.36 29.95
CA ARG A 13 16.66 5.81 30.44
C ARG A 13 16.01 6.82 29.49
N ASN A 14 16.80 7.77 28.98
CA ASN A 14 16.32 8.82 28.08
C ASN A 14 15.95 8.27 26.69
N SER A 15 16.70 7.29 26.19
CA SER A 15 16.38 6.61 24.92
C SER A 15 15.06 5.85 25.04
N ASN A 16 14.87 5.06 26.10
CA ASN A 16 13.63 4.30 26.31
C ASN A 16 12.39 5.21 26.46
N GLU A 17 12.51 6.35 27.15
CA GLU A 17 11.41 7.31 27.26
C GLU A 17 11.06 7.99 25.92
N ALA A 18 12.08 8.32 25.12
CA ALA A 18 11.88 8.90 23.79
C ALA A 18 11.22 7.91 22.83
N PHE A 19 11.68 6.65 22.80
CA PHE A 19 11.06 5.58 22.02
C PHE A 19 9.59 5.37 22.42
N ARG A 20 9.30 5.26 23.72
CA ARG A 20 7.93 5.04 24.22
C ARG A 20 6.98 6.20 23.89
N LYS A 21 7.47 7.45 23.87
CA LYS A 21 6.68 8.62 23.47
C LYS A 21 6.31 8.63 21.98
N ILE A 22 7.17 8.09 21.11
CA ILE A 22 6.90 8.00 19.67
C ILE A 22 6.02 6.80 19.33
N GLU A 23 6.14 5.71 20.10
CA GLU A 23 5.45 4.45 19.86
C GLU A 23 3.98 4.47 20.33
N ALA A 24 3.68 5.11 21.46
CA ALA A 24 2.32 5.17 21.99
C ALA A 24 1.29 5.85 21.04
N PRO A 25 1.58 7.01 20.40
CA PRO A 25 0.69 7.59 19.38
C PRO A 25 0.55 6.70 18.13
N ARG A 26 1.63 6.03 17.73
CA ARG A 26 1.68 5.17 16.53
C ARG A 26 0.84 3.91 16.72
N MET A 27 0.93 3.29 17.89
CA MET A 27 0.12 2.13 18.24
C MET A 27 -1.38 2.47 18.30
N ARG A 28 -1.73 3.67 18.78
CA ARG A 28 -3.12 4.16 18.73
C ARG A 28 -3.60 4.35 17.29
N ALA A 29 -2.75 4.90 16.40
CA ALA A 29 -3.09 5.09 15.01
C ALA A 29 -3.44 3.76 14.30
N ASP A 30 -2.58 2.74 14.41
CA ASP A 30 -2.82 1.43 13.79
C ASP A 30 -4.11 0.75 14.31
N LEU A 31 -4.40 0.90 15.61
CA LEU A 31 -5.62 0.40 16.24
C LEU A 31 -6.90 1.05 15.72
N TYR A 32 -6.87 2.32 15.31
CA TYR A 32 -8.03 3.00 14.71
C TYR A 32 -8.11 2.76 13.20
N THR A 33 -6.96 2.66 12.53
CA THR A 33 -6.89 2.41 11.10
C THR A 33 -7.46 1.04 10.74
N ALA A 34 -7.18 -0.01 11.53
CA ALA A 34 -7.67 -1.35 11.25
C ALA A 34 -9.21 -1.47 11.19
N PRO A 35 -10.01 -1.07 12.22
CA PRO A 35 -11.46 -1.15 12.16
C PRO A 35 -12.04 -0.24 11.06
N PHE A 36 -11.44 0.93 10.81
CA PHE A 36 -11.84 1.79 9.71
C PHE A 36 -11.69 1.10 8.35
N LEU A 37 -10.51 0.52 8.06
CA LEU A 37 -10.25 -0.21 6.82
C LEU A 37 -11.13 -1.45 6.68
N PHE A 38 -11.42 -2.15 7.79
CA PHE A 38 -12.32 -3.29 7.79
C PHE A 38 -13.75 -2.87 7.41
N LEU A 39 -14.28 -1.83 8.03
CA LEU A 39 -15.61 -1.29 7.71
C LEU A 39 -15.68 -0.79 6.27
N LEU A 40 -14.64 -0.12 5.79
CA LEU A 40 -14.54 0.33 4.41
C LEU A 40 -14.52 -0.85 3.43
N GLY A 41 -13.76 -1.90 3.73
CA GLY A 41 -13.72 -3.12 2.92
C GLY A 41 -15.06 -3.86 2.92
N ALA A 42 -15.71 -3.95 4.07
CA ALA A 42 -17.06 -4.50 4.19
C ALA A 42 -18.08 -3.69 3.38
N ALA A 43 -18.00 -2.35 3.41
CA ALA A 43 -18.87 -1.48 2.64
C ALA A 43 -18.69 -1.65 1.13
N PHE A 44 -17.46 -1.77 0.63
CA PHE A 44 -17.20 -2.07 -0.79
C PHE A 44 -17.70 -3.45 -1.20
N THR A 45 -17.52 -4.44 -0.34
CA THR A 45 -18.03 -5.80 -0.56
C THR A 45 -19.55 -5.82 -0.62
N TYR A 46 -20.20 -5.18 0.35
CA TYR A 46 -21.66 -5.07 0.39
C TYR A 46 -22.20 -4.28 -0.80
N GLY A 47 -21.61 -3.12 -1.11
CA GLY A 47 -21.99 -2.30 -2.25
C GLY A 47 -21.91 -3.07 -3.56
N GLY A 48 -20.81 -3.78 -3.80
CA GLY A 48 -20.67 -4.62 -4.98
C GLY A 48 -21.63 -5.82 -5.00
N TRP A 49 -22.00 -6.37 -3.84
CA TRP A 49 -23.00 -7.44 -3.74
C TRP A 49 -24.41 -6.96 -4.10
N THR A 50 -24.76 -5.72 -3.70
CA THR A 50 -26.08 -5.12 -3.98
C THR A 50 -26.25 -4.64 -5.42
N MET A 51 -25.19 -4.63 -6.22
CA MET A 51 -25.30 -4.23 -7.63
C MET A 51 -26.02 -5.30 -8.47
N ASP A 52 -26.88 -4.84 -9.38
CA ASP A 52 -27.67 -5.70 -10.23
C ASP A 52 -26.81 -6.65 -11.06
N ARG A 53 -27.22 -7.92 -11.07
CA ARG A 53 -26.60 -8.96 -11.88
C ARG A 53 -27.25 -8.95 -13.25
N LEU A 54 -26.45 -8.78 -14.29
CA LEU A 54 -26.91 -8.78 -15.68
C LEU A 54 -27.29 -10.20 -16.20
N GLU A 55 -27.51 -11.16 -15.29
CA GLU A 55 -27.88 -12.55 -15.58
C GLU A 55 -29.21 -12.64 -16.36
N ILE A 56 -30.14 -11.72 -16.07
CA ILE A 56 -31.41 -11.58 -16.80
C ILE A 56 -31.22 -11.19 -18.27
N ARG A 57 -30.05 -10.66 -18.66
CA ARG A 57 -29.73 -10.24 -20.03
C ARG A 57 -28.85 -11.23 -20.81
N GLN A 58 -28.59 -12.44 -20.30
CA GLN A 58 -27.73 -13.46 -20.94
C GLN A 58 -26.31 -12.94 -21.26
N ILE A 59 -25.78 -12.02 -20.44
CA ILE A 59 -24.42 -11.48 -20.59
C ILE A 59 -23.46 -12.28 -19.69
N HIS A 60 -22.21 -12.43 -20.13
CA HIS A 60 -21.17 -13.20 -19.44
C HIS A 60 -21.02 -12.75 -17.96
N PRO A 61 -20.98 -13.69 -16.98
CA PRO A 61 -21.00 -13.38 -15.54
C PRO A 61 -19.78 -12.60 -15.05
N ALA A 62 -18.69 -12.56 -15.82
CA ALA A 62 -17.52 -11.74 -15.51
C ALA A 62 -17.76 -10.22 -15.69
N SER A 63 -18.87 -9.82 -16.34
CA SER A 63 -19.24 -8.42 -16.55
C SER A 63 -20.13 -7.85 -15.44
N ILE A 64 -20.29 -8.53 -14.30
CA ILE A 64 -21.04 -8.02 -13.16
C ILE A 64 -20.30 -6.77 -12.61
N PRO A 65 -20.93 -5.58 -12.60
CA PRO A 65 -20.26 -4.34 -12.20
C PRO A 65 -19.73 -4.37 -10.76
N GLY A 66 -20.35 -5.19 -9.91
CA GLY A 66 -19.95 -5.40 -8.52
C GLY A 66 -18.70 -6.27 -8.30
N LEU A 67 -18.19 -6.99 -9.31
CA LEU A 67 -17.12 -7.98 -9.10
C LEU A 67 -15.82 -7.35 -8.59
N VAL A 68 -15.35 -6.31 -9.28
CA VAL A 68 -14.12 -5.58 -8.91
C VAL A 68 -14.22 -4.96 -7.52
N PRO A 69 -15.26 -4.16 -7.17
CA PRO A 69 -15.36 -3.59 -5.83
C PRO A 69 -15.52 -4.66 -4.74
N MET A 70 -16.19 -5.80 -5.02
CA MET A 70 -16.25 -6.92 -4.06
C MET A 70 -14.87 -7.50 -3.77
N LEU A 71 -14.08 -7.80 -4.79
CA LEU A 71 -12.75 -8.39 -4.61
C LEU A 71 -11.82 -7.44 -3.83
N LEU A 72 -11.85 -6.14 -4.17
CA LEU A 72 -11.07 -5.13 -3.47
C LEU A 72 -11.51 -4.97 -2.00
N GLY A 73 -12.83 -4.98 -1.74
CA GLY A 73 -13.38 -4.91 -0.40
C GLY A 73 -12.95 -6.08 0.49
N VAL A 74 -12.99 -7.31 -0.05
CA VAL A 74 -12.51 -8.51 0.66
C VAL A 74 -11.01 -8.43 0.93
N ALA A 75 -10.20 -8.05 -0.05
CA ALA A 75 -8.76 -7.90 0.14
C ALA A 75 -8.43 -6.85 1.21
N LEU A 76 -9.16 -5.73 1.23
CA LEU A 76 -9.01 -4.67 2.23
C LEU A 76 -9.38 -5.16 3.63
N ALA A 77 -10.47 -5.93 3.76
CA ALA A 77 -10.89 -6.52 5.03
C ALA A 77 -9.84 -7.52 5.56
N ILE A 78 -9.26 -8.36 4.69
CA ILE A 78 -8.16 -9.27 5.05
C ILE A 78 -6.94 -8.48 5.53
N ALA A 79 -6.55 -7.43 4.80
CA ALA A 79 -5.42 -6.58 5.19
C ALA A 79 -5.67 -5.91 6.55
N ALA A 80 -6.90 -5.44 6.81
CA ALA A 80 -7.30 -4.86 8.08
C ALA A 80 -7.22 -5.87 9.25
N ILE A 81 -7.65 -7.12 9.04
CA ILE A 81 -7.51 -8.20 10.03
C ILE A 81 -6.03 -8.46 10.33
N VAL A 82 -5.19 -8.56 9.29
CA VAL A 82 -3.75 -8.77 9.44
C VAL A 82 -3.09 -7.63 10.20
N LEU A 83 -3.46 -6.37 9.92
CA LEU A 83 -2.99 -5.20 10.66
C LEU A 83 -3.42 -5.24 12.13
N PHE A 84 -4.67 -5.61 12.41
CA PHE A 84 -5.19 -5.70 13.77
C PHE A 84 -4.47 -6.79 14.59
N VAL A 85 -4.26 -7.97 14.00
CA VAL A 85 -3.52 -9.07 14.64
C VAL A 85 -2.08 -8.64 14.92
N GLN A 86 -1.41 -7.97 13.98
CA GLN A 86 -0.06 -7.47 14.20
C GLN A 86 0.01 -6.41 15.30
N ALA A 87 -0.94 -5.46 15.33
CA ALA A 87 -0.99 -4.43 16.36
C ALA A 87 -1.16 -5.05 17.76
N ARG A 88 -1.99 -6.08 17.91
CA ARG A 88 -2.18 -6.81 19.17
C ARG A 88 -0.98 -7.67 19.57
N ASN A 89 -0.33 -8.32 18.60
CA ASN A 89 0.85 -9.13 18.88
C ASN A 89 2.03 -8.25 19.34
N ARG A 90 2.17 -7.03 18.79
CA ARG A 90 3.16 -6.04 19.25
C ARG A 90 2.91 -5.54 20.67
N GLN A 91 1.64 -5.37 21.07
CA GLN A 91 1.27 -5.05 22.46
C GLN A 91 1.67 -6.16 23.44
N THR A 92 1.54 -7.42 23.01
CA THR A 92 1.86 -8.58 23.85
C THR A 92 3.38 -8.79 23.93
N ALA A 93 4.13 -8.39 22.88
CA ALA A 93 5.57 -8.53 22.77
C ALA A 93 6.41 -7.47 23.52
N GLU A 94 5.79 -6.55 24.28
CA GLU A 94 6.50 -5.62 25.21
C GLU A 94 7.29 -6.34 26.34
N THR A 95 7.46 -7.67 26.28
CA THR A 95 8.29 -8.49 27.19
C THR A 95 9.44 -9.25 26.52
N ALA A 96 9.72 -9.08 25.22
CA ALA A 96 10.84 -9.78 24.56
C ALA A 96 11.79 -8.81 23.81
N PRO A 97 13.12 -8.94 23.96
CA PRO A 97 14.07 -8.04 23.31
C PRO A 97 14.27 -8.38 21.84
N GLU A 98 14.29 -7.30 21.04
CA GLU A 98 14.89 -7.07 19.72
C GLU A 98 14.95 -8.22 18.68
N GLY A 99 14.39 -7.93 17.51
CA GLY A 99 14.78 -8.63 16.29
C GLY A 99 13.78 -8.58 15.15
N THR A 100 13.36 -7.40 14.67
CA THR A 100 12.82 -7.31 13.31
C THR A 100 13.04 -5.93 12.72
N LYS A 101 13.85 -5.89 11.65
CA LYS A 101 14.13 -4.81 10.70
C LYS A 101 13.32 -3.52 10.91
N ASP A 102 14.05 -2.42 11.12
CA ASP A 102 13.58 -1.04 10.93
C ASP A 102 13.01 -0.86 9.52
N THR A 103 11.74 -1.22 9.33
CA THR A 103 10.92 -0.58 8.30
C THR A 103 10.67 0.83 8.79
N THR A 104 11.48 1.79 8.32
CA THR A 104 11.22 3.22 8.49
C THR A 104 9.75 3.45 8.18
N PRO A 105 8.95 3.90 9.17
CA PRO A 105 7.51 3.96 9.00
C PRO A 105 7.13 4.93 7.89
N GLY A 106 6.14 4.56 7.09
CA GLY A 106 5.57 5.44 6.05
C GLY A 106 5.20 6.78 6.67
N SER A 107 5.86 7.85 6.22
CA SER A 107 5.55 9.21 6.67
C SER A 107 4.20 9.64 6.11
N LEU A 108 3.48 10.55 6.77
CA LEU A 108 2.31 11.21 6.18
C LEU A 108 2.62 11.79 4.80
N ARG A 109 3.88 12.22 4.60
CA ARG A 109 4.41 12.65 3.31
C ARG A 109 4.38 11.54 2.25
N ASP A 110 4.73 10.32 2.61
CA ASP A 110 4.76 9.18 1.69
C ASP A 110 3.34 8.71 1.36
N LEU A 111 2.42 8.77 2.34
CA LEU A 111 0.99 8.60 2.09
C LEU A 111 0.46 9.66 1.12
N ALA A 112 0.79 10.94 1.34
CA ALA A 112 0.37 12.03 0.47
C ALA A 112 0.92 11.87 -0.96
N LYS A 113 2.19 11.45 -1.12
CA LYS A 113 2.75 11.12 -2.43
C LYS A 113 2.00 9.98 -3.12
N ALA A 114 1.71 8.89 -2.40
CA ALA A 114 0.97 7.76 -2.94
C ALA A 114 -0.42 8.20 -3.40
N ALA A 115 -1.15 8.93 -2.55
CA ALA A 115 -2.46 9.47 -2.88
C ALA A 115 -2.41 10.41 -4.10
N ALA A 116 -1.42 11.30 -4.17
CA ALA A 116 -1.26 12.21 -5.31
C ALA A 116 -1.01 11.44 -6.61
N LEU A 117 -0.10 10.46 -6.62
CA LEU A 117 0.16 9.62 -7.79
C LEU A 117 -1.10 8.85 -8.22
N CYS A 118 -1.83 8.26 -7.28
CA CYS A 118 -3.09 7.58 -7.55
C CYS A 118 -4.15 8.51 -8.15
N CYS A 119 -4.29 9.73 -7.61
CA CYS A 119 -5.23 10.72 -8.14
C CYS A 119 -4.84 11.19 -9.54
N ILE A 120 -3.56 11.45 -9.79
CA ILE A 120 -3.07 11.83 -11.12
C ILE A 120 -3.38 10.72 -12.14
N TYR A 121 -3.14 9.47 -11.77
CA TYR A 121 -3.46 8.34 -12.64
C TYR A 121 -4.97 8.24 -12.89
N ALA A 122 -5.78 8.16 -11.83
CA ALA A 122 -7.21 7.89 -11.94
C ALA A 122 -8.00 9.06 -12.56
N LEU A 123 -7.68 10.30 -12.22
CA LEU A 123 -8.43 11.48 -12.67
C LEU A 123 -7.81 12.16 -13.90
N GLY A 124 -6.49 12.04 -14.07
CA GLY A 124 -5.76 12.74 -15.13
C GLY A 124 -5.41 11.85 -16.32
N LEU A 125 -4.98 10.61 -16.09
CA LEU A 125 -4.43 9.76 -17.15
C LEU A 125 -5.46 8.81 -17.75
N VAL A 126 -6.26 8.15 -16.90
CA VAL A 126 -7.30 7.22 -17.33
C VAL A 126 -8.36 7.96 -18.15
N GLY A 127 -8.59 7.51 -19.39
CA GLY A 127 -9.55 8.12 -20.33
C GLY A 127 -8.97 9.21 -21.24
N ASN A 128 -7.79 9.76 -20.92
CA ASN A 128 -7.13 10.77 -21.74
C ASN A 128 -6.04 10.20 -22.67
N ILE A 129 -5.40 9.10 -22.28
CA ILE A 129 -4.41 8.37 -23.10
C ILE A 129 -4.72 6.87 -23.10
N PRO A 130 -4.14 6.06 -24.01
CA PRO A 130 -4.39 4.63 -24.06
C PRO A 130 -4.13 3.93 -22.73
N PHE A 131 -5.05 3.08 -22.29
CA PHE A 131 -5.06 2.52 -20.93
C PHE A 131 -3.75 1.80 -20.56
N GLY A 132 -3.18 1.06 -21.52
CA GLY A 132 -1.92 0.35 -21.32
C GLY A 132 -0.76 1.30 -21.05
N ILE A 133 -0.68 2.42 -21.77
CA ILE A 133 0.36 3.43 -21.59
C ILE A 133 0.19 4.13 -20.23
N ALA A 134 -1.04 4.52 -19.89
CA ALA A 134 -1.33 5.14 -18.60
C ALA A 134 -0.89 4.25 -17.42
N THR A 135 -1.23 2.96 -17.49
CA THR A 135 -0.92 1.99 -16.44
C THR A 135 0.59 1.73 -16.35
N ALA A 136 1.28 1.58 -17.49
CA ALA A 136 2.72 1.38 -17.51
C ALA A 136 3.47 2.58 -16.91
N LEU A 137 3.07 3.81 -17.27
CA LEU A 137 3.63 5.03 -16.73
C LEU A 137 3.37 5.15 -15.23
N PHE A 138 2.13 4.92 -14.79
CA PHE A 138 1.78 4.98 -13.38
C PHE A 138 2.61 4.03 -12.54
N ILE A 139 2.66 2.74 -12.89
CA ILE A 139 3.43 1.74 -12.13
C ILE A 139 4.93 2.07 -12.14
N THR A 140 5.48 2.48 -13.30
CA THR A 140 6.89 2.86 -13.40
C THR A 140 7.22 4.04 -12.49
N CYS A 141 6.43 5.12 -12.56
CA CYS A 141 6.59 6.30 -11.73
C CYS A 141 6.40 5.99 -10.24
N PHE A 142 5.44 5.14 -9.90
CA PHE A 142 5.17 4.73 -8.52
C PHE A 142 6.36 3.97 -7.95
N VAL A 143 6.86 2.95 -8.63
CA VAL A 143 8.04 2.19 -8.18
C VAL A 143 9.25 3.09 -8.04
N ILE A 144 9.53 3.96 -9.02
CA ILE A 144 10.66 4.89 -8.92
C ILE A 144 10.46 5.84 -7.73
N ALA A 145 9.27 6.38 -7.50
CA ALA A 145 9.01 7.34 -6.41
C ALA A 145 9.23 6.76 -5.00
N PHE A 146 9.04 5.44 -4.82
CA PHE A 146 9.14 4.78 -3.53
C PHE A 146 10.42 3.95 -3.34
N GLU A 147 10.99 3.40 -4.42
CA GLU A 147 12.15 2.51 -4.37
C GLU A 147 13.45 3.23 -4.76
N ALA A 148 13.38 4.39 -5.45
CA ALA A 148 14.58 5.15 -5.77
C ALA A 148 15.19 5.73 -4.49
N ASP A 149 16.39 5.26 -4.18
CA ASP A 149 17.18 5.72 -3.05
C ASP A 149 18.47 6.38 -3.60
N PRO A 150 18.47 7.71 -3.81
CA PRO A 150 19.60 8.43 -4.41
C PRO A 150 20.95 8.24 -3.68
N PRO A 151 20.99 8.19 -2.33
CA PRO A 151 22.20 7.85 -1.57
C PRO A 151 22.90 6.53 -1.98
N LYS A 152 22.17 5.54 -2.52
CA LYS A 152 22.75 4.26 -2.96
C LYS A 152 23.51 4.32 -4.29
N GLY A 153 23.57 5.51 -4.92
CA GLY A 153 24.38 5.78 -6.10
C GLY A 153 23.69 5.45 -7.44
N ARG A 154 24.32 5.87 -8.54
CA ARG A 154 23.74 5.85 -9.89
C ARG A 154 23.40 4.44 -10.40
N ALA A 155 24.23 3.44 -10.08
CA ALA A 155 23.99 2.05 -10.49
C ALA A 155 22.70 1.48 -9.87
N HIS A 156 22.40 1.84 -8.61
CA HIS A 156 21.15 1.46 -7.96
C HIS A 156 19.95 2.10 -8.65
N LEU A 157 20.01 3.40 -8.95
CA LEU A 157 18.93 4.11 -9.64
C LEU A 157 18.61 3.53 -11.01
N ILE A 158 19.64 3.15 -11.79
CA ILE A 158 19.45 2.50 -13.09
C ILE A 158 18.77 1.13 -12.91
N LYS A 159 19.21 0.33 -11.93
CA LYS A 159 18.57 -0.97 -11.65
C LYS A 159 17.10 -0.80 -11.28
N VAL A 160 16.78 0.12 -10.38
CA VAL A 160 15.39 0.43 -9.99
C VAL A 160 14.59 0.88 -11.21
N ALA A 161 15.13 1.76 -12.06
CA ALA A 161 14.44 2.22 -13.26
C ALA A 161 14.15 1.08 -14.24
N VAL A 162 15.11 0.18 -14.48
CA VAL A 162 14.92 -0.97 -15.37
C VAL A 162 13.86 -1.92 -14.82
N ILE A 163 13.91 -2.24 -13.52
CA ILE A 163 12.92 -3.10 -12.86
C ILE A 163 11.53 -2.43 -12.91
N ALA A 164 11.46 -1.13 -12.62
CA ALA A 164 10.21 -0.37 -12.64
C ALA A 164 9.55 -0.37 -14.02
N ILE A 165 10.33 -0.13 -15.08
CA ILE A 165 9.83 -0.16 -16.46
C ILE A 165 9.36 -1.57 -16.83
N ALA A 166 10.16 -2.60 -16.53
CA ALA A 166 9.78 -3.98 -16.81
C ALA A 166 8.49 -4.38 -16.08
N LEU A 167 8.37 -4.02 -14.80
CA LEU A 167 7.16 -4.25 -14.02
C LEU A 167 5.97 -3.47 -14.58
N GLY A 168 6.17 -2.21 -14.96
CA GLY A 168 5.13 -1.36 -15.55
C GLY A 168 4.58 -1.95 -16.84
N ILE A 169 5.45 -2.41 -17.74
CA ILE A 169 5.04 -3.08 -19.00
C ILE A 169 4.30 -4.38 -18.70
N LEU A 170 4.84 -5.21 -17.80
CA LEU A 170 4.25 -6.51 -17.45
C LEU A 170 2.84 -6.33 -16.85
N VAL A 171 2.70 -5.44 -15.87
CA VAL A 171 1.42 -5.15 -15.21
C VAL A 171 0.43 -4.53 -16.19
N ALA A 172 0.87 -3.58 -17.03
CA ALA A 172 0.02 -2.98 -18.04
C ALA A 172 -0.50 -4.01 -19.04
N ALA A 173 0.36 -4.93 -19.50
CA ALA A 173 -0.03 -6.03 -20.38
C ALA A 173 -1.03 -6.96 -19.68
N ALA A 174 -0.73 -7.40 -18.46
CA ALA A 174 -1.60 -8.28 -17.68
C ALA A 174 -2.99 -7.65 -17.44
N MET A 175 -3.04 -6.39 -17.03
CA MET A 175 -4.30 -5.67 -16.81
C MET A 175 -5.06 -5.41 -18.11
N SER A 176 -4.35 -5.11 -19.21
CA SER A 176 -5.00 -4.94 -20.51
C SER A 176 -5.62 -6.24 -21.03
N ILE A 177 -4.93 -7.37 -20.84
CA ILE A 177 -5.44 -8.71 -21.14
C ILE A 177 -6.65 -9.02 -20.26
N LEU A 178 -6.55 -8.76 -18.95
CA LEU A 178 -7.64 -8.98 -18.01
C LEU A 178 -8.89 -8.18 -18.42
N PHE A 179 -8.75 -6.88 -18.72
CA PHE A 179 -9.90 -6.08 -19.14
C PHE A 179 -10.47 -6.51 -20.48
N ARG A 180 -9.63 -6.85 -21.45
CA ARG A 180 -10.09 -7.28 -22.77
C ARG A 180 -10.78 -8.64 -22.75
N TYR A 181 -10.25 -9.61 -21.99
CA TYR A 181 -10.71 -11.00 -22.07
C TYR A 181 -11.55 -11.44 -20.88
N ALA A 182 -11.24 -10.99 -19.66
CA ALA A 182 -12.06 -11.30 -18.50
C ALA A 182 -13.25 -10.36 -18.40
N PHE A 183 -13.04 -9.05 -18.60
CA PHE A 183 -14.11 -8.05 -18.49
C PHE A 183 -14.77 -7.67 -19.82
N LEU A 184 -14.24 -8.14 -20.96
CA LEU A 184 -14.74 -7.84 -22.31
C LEU A 184 -14.86 -6.33 -22.60
N VAL A 185 -14.02 -5.52 -21.94
CA VAL A 185 -13.98 -4.07 -22.08
C VAL A 185 -13.07 -3.69 -23.26
N ARG A 186 -13.57 -2.81 -24.13
CA ARG A 186 -12.76 -2.17 -25.17
C ARG A 186 -11.98 -1.03 -24.52
N LEU A 187 -10.67 -1.21 -24.43
CA LEU A 187 -9.76 -0.17 -23.95
C LEU A 187 -9.43 0.80 -25.10
N PRO A 188 -9.48 2.12 -24.88
CA PRO A 188 -8.90 3.09 -25.80
C PRO A 188 -7.36 3.03 -25.81
#